data_AF-X1DVM4-F1
#
_entry.id   AF-X1DVM4-F1
#
_cell.length_a   1.000
_cell.length_b   1.000
_cell.length_c   1.000
_cell.angle_alpha   90.00
_cell.angle_beta   90.00
_cell.angle_gamma   90.00
#
_symmetry.space_group_name_H-M   'P 1'
#
loop_
_entity.id
_entity.type
_entity.pdbx_description
1 polymer ?
#
loop_
_entity_poly.entity_id
_entity_poly.type
_entity_poly.pdbx_seq_one_letter_code
_entity_poly.pdbx_strand_id
1 'polypeptide(L)'
;MRKGRLIAVFVVLTIAVFLANTAFLCSCSREPAGETSKEEPDEKISVEESDEVADSIDRNLVSANTGFGFKIFKELILEDSNQNIFISPLSILLALAMTYNGSKAIPIPKLMSTLFRSFIPYSILYLGMEI
;
A
#
# COMPACT_ATOMS: atom_id res chain seq x y z
N MET A 1 -28.32 20.86 41.75
CA MET A 1 -29.05 20.74 40.46
C MET A 1 -28.23 21.04 39.18
N ARG A 2 -27.00 21.59 39.25
CA ARG A 2 -26.22 22.00 38.05
C ARG A 2 -25.35 20.90 37.41
N LYS A 3 -24.82 19.95 38.20
CA LYS A 3 -23.95 18.87 37.70
C LYS A 3 -24.68 17.86 36.81
N GLY A 4 -25.92 17.50 37.16
CA GLY A 4 -26.74 16.56 36.37
C GLY A 4 -27.11 17.10 34.99
N ARG A 5 -27.39 18.40 34.87
CA ARG A 5 -27.65 19.04 33.57
C ARG A 5 -26.39 19.10 32.70
N LEU A 6 -25.22 19.31 33.32
CA LEU A 6 -23.95 19.32 32.59
C LEU A 6 -23.59 17.92 32.05
N ILE A 7 -23.73 16.87 32.87
CA ILE A 7 -23.48 15.49 32.45
C ILE A 7 -24.45 15.09 31.33
N ALA A 8 -25.73 15.46 31.43
CA ALA A 8 -26.70 15.19 30.38
C ALA A 8 -26.33 15.87 29.06
N VAL A 9 -25.81 17.11 29.08
CA VAL A 9 -25.35 17.80 27.88
C VAL A 9 -24.12 17.13 27.26
N PHE A 10 -23.15 16.70 28.08
CA PHE A 10 -21.98 15.97 27.57
C PHE A 10 -22.35 14.62 26.96
N VAL A 11 -23.28 13.88 27.57
CA VAL A 11 -23.76 12.59 27.05
C VAL A 11 -24.53 12.77 25.74
N VAL A 12 -25.37 13.80 25.64
CA VAL A 12 -26.08 14.12 24.40
C VAL A 12 -25.11 14.55 23.30
N LEU A 13 -24.08 15.32 23.64
CA LEU A 13 -23.04 15.76 22.70
C LEU A 13 -22.23 14.58 22.16
N THR A 14 -21.81 13.65 23.03
CA THR A 14 -21.03 12.49 22.60
C THR A 14 -21.86 11.52 21.75
N ILE A 15 -23.13 11.30 22.09
CA ILE A 15 -24.05 10.48 21.29
C ILE A 15 -24.30 11.13 19.92
N ALA A 16 -24.49 12.45 19.85
CA ALA A 16 -24.68 13.16 18.59
C ALA A 16 -23.44 13.08 17.68
N VAL A 17 -22.24 13.20 18.24
CA VAL A 17 -20.98 13.04 17.50
C VAL A 17 -20.81 11.61 17.00
N PHE A 18 -21.16 10.59 17.79
CA PHE A 18 -21.09 9.19 17.36
C PHE A 18 -22.08 8.89 16.22
N LEU A 19 -23.33 9.37 16.33
CA LEU A 19 -24.37 9.19 15.31
C LEU A 19 -24.03 9.90 13.98
N ALA A 20 -23.39 11.06 14.03
CA ALA A 20 -22.96 11.78 12.83
C ALA A 20 -21.82 11.06 12.09
N ASN A 21 -20.91 10.40 12.81
CA ASN A 21 -19.77 9.70 12.19
C ASN A 21 -20.15 8.33 11.60
N THR A 22 -21.21 7.68 12.09
CA THR A 22 -21.73 6.43 11.49
C THR A 22 -22.35 6.63 10.11
N ALA A 23 -22.70 7.87 9.74
CA ALA A 23 -23.17 8.19 8.39
C ALA A 23 -22.04 8.33 7.36
N PHE A 24 -20.77 8.37 7.80
CA PHE A 24 -19.61 8.51 6.91
C PHE A 24 -19.01 7.17 6.45
N LEU A 25 -19.39 6.05 7.06
CA LEU A 25 -18.81 4.72 6.77
C LEU A 25 -19.77 3.73 6.07
N CYS A 26 -20.94 4.19 5.64
CA CYS A 26 -21.87 3.37 4.84
C CYS A 26 -22.05 3.97 3.45
N SER A 27 -20.94 4.24 2.76
CA SER A 27 -20.90 4.29 1.31
C SER A 27 -20.47 2.91 0.79
N CYS A 28 -21.23 1.88 1.14
CA CYS A 28 -21.19 0.61 0.44
C CYS A 28 -22.15 0.73 -0.74
N SER A 29 -21.59 0.62 -1.95
CA SER A 29 -22.32 0.67 -3.21
C SER A 29 -23.51 -0.29 -3.19
N ARG A 30 -24.70 0.29 -3.38
CA ARG A 30 -25.90 -0.43 -3.77
C ARG A 30 -25.69 -0.86 -5.22
N GLU A 31 -25.46 -2.15 -5.46
CA GLU A 31 -25.51 -2.71 -6.82
C GLU A 31 -26.94 -2.58 -7.36
N PRO A 32 -27.16 -1.90 -8.50
CA PRO A 32 -28.39 -2.05 -9.24
C PRO A 32 -28.42 -3.47 -9.84
N ALA A 33 -29.47 -4.20 -9.52
CA ALA A 33 -29.80 -5.46 -10.17
C ALA A 33 -29.96 -5.23 -11.67
N GLY A 34 -29.08 -5.82 -12.47
CA GLY A 34 -29.20 -5.86 -13.93
C GLY A 34 -28.05 -5.22 -14.67
N GLU A 35 -26.85 -5.80 -14.55
CA GLU A 35 -25.92 -5.81 -15.67
C GLU A 35 -25.52 -7.25 -15.94
N THR A 36 -25.91 -7.69 -17.14
CA THR A 36 -25.51 -8.93 -17.78
C THR A 36 -24.05 -9.23 -17.47
N SER A 37 -23.81 -10.36 -16.82
CA SER A 37 -22.54 -11.07 -16.81
C SER A 37 -22.11 -11.29 -18.27
N LYS A 38 -21.34 -10.35 -18.81
CA LYS A 38 -20.40 -10.69 -19.85
C LYS A 38 -19.28 -11.40 -19.12
N GLU A 39 -19.34 -12.73 -19.14
CA GLU A 39 -18.15 -13.55 -19.04
C GLU A 39 -17.19 -13.03 -20.12
N GLU A 40 -16.17 -12.28 -19.69
CA GLU A 40 -15.03 -11.98 -20.53
C GLU A 40 -14.23 -13.29 -20.66
N PRO A 41 -13.87 -13.73 -21.88
CA PRO A 41 -13.32 -15.07 -22.10
C PRO A 41 -12.04 -15.29 -21.28
N ASP A 42 -11.91 -16.51 -20.76
CA ASP A 42 -10.68 -17.06 -20.17
C ASP A 42 -9.57 -17.10 -21.24
N GLU A 43 -8.93 -15.95 -21.48
CA GLU A 43 -7.74 -15.86 -22.32
C GLU A 43 -6.57 -16.41 -21.49
N LYS A 44 -6.30 -17.70 -21.66
CA LYS A 44 -5.06 -18.32 -21.19
C LYS A 44 -3.89 -17.57 -21.80
N ILE A 45 -3.28 -16.69 -21.02
CA ILE A 45 -1.97 -16.09 -21.30
C ILE A 45 -1.05 -17.25 -21.72
N SER A 46 -0.57 -17.20 -22.95
CA SER A 46 0.31 -18.24 -23.50
C SER A 46 1.65 -18.24 -22.74
N VAL A 47 2.31 -19.39 -22.65
CA VAL A 47 3.60 -19.48 -21.95
C VAL A 47 4.63 -18.56 -22.61
N GLU A 48 4.53 -18.48 -23.93
CA GLU A 48 5.34 -17.63 -24.81
C GLU A 48 5.19 -16.14 -24.47
N GLU A 49 3.96 -15.68 -24.21
CA GLU A 49 3.69 -14.30 -23.82
C GLU A 49 4.22 -13.96 -22.42
N SER A 50 4.08 -14.89 -21.46
CA SER A 50 4.63 -14.69 -20.11
C SER A 50 6.15 -14.61 -20.12
N ASP A 51 6.82 -15.41 -20.94
CA ASP A 51 8.28 -15.41 -21.06
C ASP A 51 8.78 -14.12 -21.70
N GLU A 52 8.09 -13.62 -22.73
CA GLU A 52 8.39 -12.33 -23.37
C GLU A 52 8.26 -11.18 -22.35
N VAL A 53 7.18 -11.16 -21.57
CA VAL A 53 7.00 -10.16 -20.51
C VAL A 53 8.12 -10.26 -19.48
N ALA A 54 8.47 -11.45 -19.01
CA ALA A 54 9.51 -11.64 -18.00
C ALA A 54 10.90 -11.20 -18.49
N ASP A 55 11.20 -11.40 -19.77
CA ASP A 55 12.46 -10.94 -20.39
C ASP A 55 12.49 -9.44 -20.64
N SER A 56 11.34 -8.80 -20.81
CA SER A 56 11.24 -7.34 -20.95
C SER A 56 11.48 -6.58 -19.62
N ILE A 57 11.42 -7.25 -18.47
CA ILE A 57 11.62 -6.62 -17.16
C ILE A 57 13.09 -6.28 -16.93
N ASP A 58 13.36 -5.05 -16.46
CA ASP A 58 14.71 -4.62 -16.08
C ASP A 58 15.30 -5.53 -14.99
N ARG A 59 16.40 -6.21 -15.31
CA ARG A 59 17.12 -7.10 -14.37
C ARG A 59 17.63 -6.34 -13.13
N ASN A 60 17.88 -5.03 -13.24
CA ASN A 60 18.25 -4.23 -12.08
C ASN A 60 17.09 -4.06 -11.11
N LEU A 61 15.84 -3.99 -11.59
CA LEU A 61 14.64 -3.99 -10.73
C LEU A 61 14.50 -5.30 -9.97
N VAL A 62 14.71 -6.42 -10.66
CA VAL A 62 14.61 -7.77 -10.07
C VAL A 62 15.66 -7.94 -8.97
N SER A 63 16.91 -7.57 -9.27
CA SER A 63 18.02 -7.61 -8.30
C SER A 63 17.77 -6.69 -7.10
N ALA A 64 17.29 -5.46 -7.35
CA ALA A 64 16.87 -4.49 -6.35
C ALA A 64 15.81 -5.04 -5.39
N ASN A 65 14.68 -5.52 -5.94
CA ASN A 65 13.57 -6.09 -5.16
C ASN A 65 14.01 -7.32 -4.35
N THR A 66 14.85 -8.18 -4.93
CA THR A 66 15.40 -9.36 -4.26
C THR A 66 16.31 -8.96 -3.09
N GLY A 67 17.23 -8.03 -3.31
CA GLY A 67 18.12 -7.51 -2.28
C GLY A 67 17.34 -6.82 -1.15
N PHE A 68 16.30 -6.06 -1.49
CA PHE A 68 15.36 -5.45 -0.55
C PHE A 68 14.65 -6.46 0.32
N GLY A 69 14.03 -7.47 -0.32
CA GLY A 69 13.35 -8.55 0.36
C GLY A 69 14.26 -9.23 1.39
N PHE A 70 15.48 -9.60 1.00
CA PHE A 70 16.40 -10.27 1.94
C PHE A 70 16.82 -9.40 3.12
N LYS A 71 17.05 -8.10 2.92
CA LYS A 71 17.44 -7.23 4.04
C LYS A 71 16.29 -7.02 5.01
N ILE A 72 15.07 -6.72 4.54
CA ILE A 72 13.92 -6.59 5.45
C ILE A 72 13.62 -7.92 6.14
N PHE A 73 13.65 -9.03 5.40
CA PHE A 73 13.40 -10.34 5.98
C PHE A 73 14.42 -10.67 7.09
N LYS A 74 15.70 -10.30 6.91
CA LYS A 74 16.72 -10.44 7.95
C LYS A 74 16.38 -9.64 9.21
N GLU A 75 15.93 -8.39 9.07
CA GLU A 75 15.51 -7.58 10.22
C GLU A 75 14.29 -8.20 10.92
N LEU A 76 13.29 -8.66 10.15
CA LEU A 76 12.08 -9.29 10.70
C LEU A 76 12.38 -10.59 11.46
N ILE A 77 13.32 -11.41 10.99
CA ILE A 77 13.72 -12.63 11.71
C ILE A 77 14.37 -12.30 13.07
N LEU A 78 15.07 -11.17 13.19
CA LEU A 78 15.67 -10.76 14.46
C LEU A 78 14.60 -10.30 15.47
N GLU A 79 13.50 -9.74 14.99
CA GLU A 79 12.39 -9.29 15.81
C GLU A 79 11.44 -10.44 16.18
N ASP A 80 11.10 -11.30 15.21
CA ASP A 80 10.11 -12.38 15.33
C ASP A 80 10.71 -13.78 15.12
N SER A 81 11.82 -14.07 15.81
CA SER A 81 12.66 -15.26 15.62
C SER A 81 11.99 -16.64 15.73
N ASN A 82 10.75 -16.75 16.21
CA ASN A 82 10.03 -18.02 16.38
C ASN A 82 8.62 -18.01 15.75
N GLN A 83 8.34 -17.07 14.86
CA GLN A 83 7.05 -16.96 14.18
C GLN A 83 7.20 -17.18 12.67
N ASN A 84 6.11 -17.57 12.02
CA ASN A 84 6.07 -17.63 10.56
C ASN A 84 6.06 -16.20 10.01
N ILE A 85 7.07 -15.87 9.21
CA ILE A 85 7.17 -14.57 8.55
C ILE A 85 6.90 -14.76 7.06
N PHE A 86 5.82 -14.14 6.57
CA PHE A 86 5.45 -14.12 5.16
C PHE A 86 5.24 -12.67 4.70
N ILE A 87 6.03 -12.22 3.73
CA ILE A 87 6.00 -10.85 3.23
C ILE A 87 6.04 -10.81 1.70
N SER A 88 5.54 -9.72 1.12
CA SER A 88 5.73 -9.37 -0.30
C SER A 88 6.66 -8.15 -0.40
N PRO A 89 7.96 -8.33 -0.70
CA PRO A 89 8.91 -7.22 -0.82
C PRO A 89 8.51 -6.20 -1.89
N LEU A 90 7.98 -6.67 -3.02
CA LEU A 90 7.58 -5.83 -4.14
C LEU A 90 6.44 -4.87 -3.75
N SER A 91 5.43 -5.39 -3.05
CA SER A 91 4.27 -4.58 -2.61
C SER A 91 4.70 -3.50 -1.61
N ILE A 92 5.64 -3.80 -0.72
CA ILE A 92 6.19 -2.82 0.22
C ILE A 92 6.93 -1.71 -0.53
N LEU A 93 7.78 -2.05 -1.51
CA LEU A 93 8.46 -1.06 -2.36
C LEU A 93 7.46 -0.18 -3.11
N LEU A 94 6.40 -0.75 -3.67
CA LEU A 94 5.37 0.00 -4.38
C LEU A 94 4.64 0.98 -3.44
N ALA A 95 4.25 0.55 -2.25
CA ALA A 95 3.64 1.42 -1.24
C ALA A 95 4.57 2.58 -0.84
N LEU A 96 5.86 2.29 -0.71
CA LEU A 96 6.88 3.30 -0.41
C LEU A 96 7.09 4.28 -1.57
N ALA A 97 7.06 3.81 -2.82
CA ALA A 97 7.14 4.67 -4.01
C ALA A 97 5.93 5.61 -4.11
N MET A 98 4.71 5.12 -3.86
CA MET A 98 3.51 5.95 -3.80
C MET A 98 3.61 7.00 -2.67
N THR A 99 4.12 6.59 -1.50
CA THR A 99 4.33 7.49 -0.36
C THR A 99 5.42 8.53 -0.65
N TYR A 100 6.48 8.13 -1.34
CA TYR A 100 7.56 9.02 -1.80
C TYR A 100 6.98 10.14 -2.66
N ASN A 101 6.15 9.80 -3.64
CA ASN A 101 5.48 10.77 -4.52
C ASN A 101 4.61 11.77 -3.75
N GLY A 102 4.00 11.36 -2.63
CA GLY A 102 3.19 12.23 -1.76
C GLY A 102 3.98 13.05 -0.73
N SER A 103 5.28 12.79 -0.53
CA SER A 103 6.03 13.37 0.59
C SER A 103 6.57 14.77 0.27
N LYS A 104 5.84 15.81 0.71
CA LYS A 104 6.32 17.22 0.58
C LYS A 104 7.42 17.62 1.57
N ALA A 105 7.58 16.86 2.67
CA ALA A 105 8.32 17.33 3.86
C ALA A 105 9.59 16.53 4.20
N ILE A 106 9.78 15.34 3.63
CA ILE A 106 11.02 14.58 3.83
C ILE A 106 11.99 15.02 2.74
N PRO A 107 13.21 15.50 3.07
CA PRO A 107 14.20 15.79 2.06
C PRO A 107 14.43 14.53 1.22
N ILE A 108 14.13 14.62 -0.07
CA ILE A 108 14.29 13.56 -1.08
C ILE A 108 15.62 12.81 -0.91
N PRO A 109 16.77 13.45 -0.65
CA PRO A 109 18.06 12.77 -0.44
C PRO A 109 18.11 11.92 0.84
N LYS A 110 17.37 12.25 1.90
CA LYS A 110 17.36 11.52 3.18
C LYS A 110 16.52 10.24 3.08
N LEU A 111 15.34 10.33 2.47
CA LEU A 111 14.51 9.16 2.16
C LEU A 111 15.22 8.28 1.11
N MET A 112 15.80 8.88 0.07
CA MET A 112 16.61 8.14 -0.90
C MET A 112 17.85 7.48 -0.28
N SER A 113 18.64 8.18 0.53
CA SER A 113 19.89 7.62 1.06
C SER A 113 19.66 6.54 2.11
N THR A 114 18.56 6.60 2.84
CA THR A 114 18.21 5.60 3.85
C THR A 114 17.48 4.40 3.23
N LEU A 115 16.56 4.66 2.29
CA LEU A 115 15.60 3.68 1.80
C LEU A 115 15.95 3.13 0.41
N PHE A 116 16.61 3.92 -0.45
CA PHE A 116 16.84 3.55 -1.86
C PHE A 116 18.31 3.33 -2.23
N ARG A 117 19.27 3.94 -1.53
CA ARG A 117 20.72 3.77 -1.79
C ARG A 117 21.21 2.34 -1.56
N SER A 118 20.46 1.52 -0.84
CA SER A 118 20.72 0.09 -0.69
C SER A 118 19.92 -0.81 -1.62
N PHE A 119 18.93 -0.29 -2.36
CA PHE A 119 17.80 -1.13 -2.78
C PHE A 119 17.16 -0.87 -4.13
N ILE A 120 17.23 0.30 -4.78
CA ILE A 120 16.68 0.48 -6.14
C ILE A 120 17.67 1.26 -7.03
N PRO A 121 17.96 0.82 -8.27
CA PRO A 121 18.75 1.58 -9.24
C PRO A 121 18.10 2.94 -9.54
N TYR A 122 18.93 3.98 -9.69
CA TYR A 122 18.47 5.34 -9.96
C TYR A 122 17.54 5.45 -11.18
N SER A 123 17.68 4.57 -12.18
CA SER A 123 16.86 4.53 -13.40
C SER A 123 15.36 4.32 -13.17
N ILE A 124 14.99 3.55 -12.14
CA ILE A 124 13.58 3.22 -11.85
C ILE A 124 12.89 4.35 -11.09
N LEU A 125 13.67 5.15 -10.36
CA LEU A 125 13.14 6.25 -9.58
C LEU A 125 12.72 7.45 -10.45
N TYR A 126 13.39 7.67 -11.57
CA TYR A 126 13.03 8.74 -12.51
C TYR A 126 11.73 8.45 -13.27
N LEU A 127 11.35 7.17 -13.44
CA LEU A 127 10.11 6.77 -14.08
C LEU A 127 8.86 7.23 -13.29
N GLY A 128 8.98 7.40 -11.97
CA GLY A 128 7.91 7.90 -11.10
C GLY A 128 7.88 9.42 -10.94
N MET A 129 8.88 10.14 -11.49
CA MET A 129 8.99 11.60 -11.44
C MET A 129 8.48 12.31 -12.70
N GLU A 130 8.10 11.58 -13.75
CA GLU A 130 7.54 12.13 -15.00
C GLU A 130 5.99 12.17 -15.01
N ILE A 131 5.34 12.08 -13.84
CA ILE A 131 3.89 12.30 -13.68
C ILE A 131 3.63 13.54 -12.83
#